data_AF-A0A6B3ETK3-F1
#
_entry.id   AF-A0A6B3ETK3-F1
#
_cell.length_a   1.000
_cell.length_b   1.000
_cell.length_c   1.000
_cell.angle_alpha   90.00
_cell.angle_beta   90.00
_cell.angle_gamma   90.00
#
_symmetry.space_group_name_H-M   'P 1'
#
loop_
_entity.id
_entity.type
_entity.pdbx_description
1 polymer ?
#
loop_
_entity_poly.entity_id
_entity_poly.type
_entity_poly.pdbx_seq_one_letter_code
_entity_poly.pdbx_strand_id
1 'polypeptide(L)'
;ARALHAMHNPVDAYPPGHIEYSVSTRLKRQEIFMRDVDPARLWIILYEPALRYRPAEPEAMRQQYEHIAAQAARGNVTIQVMPGGA
;
A
#
# COMPACT_ATOMS: atom_id res chain seq x y z
N ALA A 1 -5.82 5.87 4.16
CA ALA A 1 -4.57 6.24 3.44
C ALA A 1 -3.90 7.50 4.01
N ARG A 2 -4.56 8.67 4.05
CA ARG A 2 -3.95 9.93 4.56
C ARG A 2 -3.43 9.84 6.01
N ALA A 3 -4.21 9.27 6.92
CA ALA A 3 -3.83 9.14 8.34
C ALA A 3 -2.55 8.32 8.57
N LEU A 4 -2.33 7.23 7.82
CA LEU A 4 -1.12 6.42 7.93
C LEU A 4 0.13 7.12 7.38
N HIS A 5 -0.03 7.95 6.34
CA HIS A 5 1.08 8.73 5.80
C HIS A 5 1.60 9.75 6.83
N ALA A 6 0.71 10.30 7.67
CA ALA A 6 1.07 11.21 8.74
C ALA A 6 1.86 10.54 9.87
N MET A 7 1.59 9.25 10.17
CA MET A 7 2.27 8.53 11.26
C MET A 7 3.70 8.07 10.94
N HIS A 8 4.04 7.89 9.66
CA HIS A 8 5.36 7.40 9.23
C HIS A 8 6.38 8.54 8.98
N ASN A 9 6.15 9.73 9.55
CA ASN A 9 6.88 10.95 9.22
C ASN A 9 8.08 11.18 10.17
N PRO A 10 9.35 11.06 9.72
CA PRO A 10 10.50 11.51 10.48
C PRO A 10 10.58 13.04 10.36
N VAL A 11 10.39 13.73 11.49
CA VAL A 11 10.92 15.07 11.82
C VAL A 11 11.05 16.05 10.64
N ASP A 12 9.94 16.68 10.28
CA ASP A 12 9.80 18.12 9.99
C ASP A 12 8.38 18.34 9.43
N ALA A 13 7.74 19.44 9.82
CA ALA A 13 6.40 19.78 9.34
C ALA A 13 6.48 20.00 7.82
N TYR A 14 6.01 19.03 7.03
CA TYR A 14 6.01 19.15 5.59
C TYR A 14 5.32 20.45 5.14
N PRO A 15 5.83 21.13 4.10
CA PRO A 15 5.19 22.29 3.54
C PRO A 15 3.75 21.95 3.08
N PRO A 16 2.83 22.93 3.11
CA PRO A 16 1.47 22.74 2.62
C PRO A 16 1.46 22.10 1.22
N GLY A 17 0.60 21.10 1.01
CA GLY A 17 0.49 20.40 -0.28
C GLY A 17 1.42 19.19 -0.45
N HIS A 18 2.33 18.91 0.50
CA HIS A 18 3.23 17.76 0.39
C HIS A 18 2.47 16.43 0.38
N ILE A 19 1.40 16.30 1.19
CA ILE A 19 0.59 15.08 1.24
C ILE A 19 -0.06 14.83 -0.12
N GLU A 20 -0.65 15.84 -0.72
CA GLU A 20 -1.29 15.80 -2.03
C GLU A 20 -0.27 15.43 -3.12
N TYR A 21 0.92 16.03 -3.08
CA TYR A 21 2.02 15.71 -3.98
C TYR A 21 2.45 14.24 -3.84
N SER A 22 2.67 13.77 -2.61
CA SER A 22 3.10 12.40 -2.34
C SER A 22 2.04 11.36 -2.72
N VAL A 23 0.76 11.68 -2.48
CA VAL A 23 -0.37 10.84 -2.90
C VAL A 23 -0.47 10.80 -4.43
N SER A 24 -0.45 11.96 -5.10
CA SER A 24 -0.56 12.02 -6.57
C SER A 24 0.60 11.30 -7.25
N THR A 25 1.81 11.41 -6.71
CA THR A 25 2.98 10.68 -7.21
C THR A 25 2.81 9.17 -7.07
N ARG A 26 2.26 8.70 -5.95
CA ARG A 26 2.01 7.26 -5.75
C ARG A 26 0.93 6.73 -6.70
N LEU A 27 -0.12 7.51 -6.94
CA LEU A 27 -1.19 7.17 -7.89
C LEU A 27 -0.66 7.07 -9.34
N LYS A 28 0.16 8.04 -9.78
CA LYS A 28 0.80 8.00 -11.10
C LYS A 28 1.67 6.75 -11.31
N ARG A 29 2.40 6.31 -10.28
CA ARG A 29 3.18 5.06 -10.35
C ARG A 29 2.27 3.82 -10.41
N GLN A 30 1.15 3.86 -9.70
CA GLN A 30 0.19 2.75 -9.70
C GLN A 30 -0.31 2.45 -11.11
N GLU A 31 -0.57 3.47 -11.94
CA GLU A 31 -1.05 3.32 -13.31
C GLU A 31 -0.18 2.37 -14.17
N ILE A 32 1.14 2.36 -13.95
CA ILE A 32 2.10 1.51 -14.68
C ILE A 32 1.83 0.01 -14.43
N PHE A 33 1.39 -0.34 -13.23
CA PHE A 33 1.07 -1.73 -12.85
C PHE A 33 -0.39 -2.10 -13.19
N MET A 34 -1.25 -1.09 -13.35
CA MET A 34 -2.69 -1.31 -13.55
C MET A 34 -3.12 -1.33 -15.02
N ARG A 35 -2.25 -0.92 -15.97
CA ARG A 35 -2.55 -0.89 -17.41
C ARG A 35 -2.88 -2.28 -17.98
N ASP A 36 -3.72 -2.32 -19.02
CA ASP A 36 -4.15 -3.58 -19.65
C ASP A 36 -3.09 -4.18 -20.59
N VAL A 37 -2.32 -3.33 -21.26
CA VAL A 37 -1.29 -3.74 -22.22
C VAL A 37 0.09 -3.69 -21.56
N ASP A 38 0.78 -4.84 -21.56
CA ASP A 38 2.14 -5.00 -21.02
C ASP A 38 2.33 -4.40 -19.61
N PRO A 39 1.51 -4.73 -18.59
CA PRO A 39 1.66 -4.15 -17.26
C PRO A 39 3.02 -4.48 -16.64
N ALA A 40 3.62 -3.50 -15.94
CA ALA A 40 4.84 -3.78 -15.19
C ALA A 40 4.57 -4.85 -14.12
N ARG A 41 5.57 -5.69 -13.86
CA ARG A 41 5.53 -6.67 -12.78
C ARG A 41 5.77 -6.00 -11.44
N LEU A 42 4.92 -6.27 -10.47
CA LEU A 42 5.01 -5.76 -9.11
C LEU A 42 5.24 -6.93 -8.15
N TRP A 43 6.36 -6.92 -7.43
CA TRP A 43 6.62 -7.89 -6.37
C TRP A 43 6.76 -7.15 -5.04
N ILE A 44 5.85 -7.45 -4.11
CA ILE A 44 5.83 -6.90 -2.76
C ILE A 44 6.18 -8.01 -1.78
N ILE A 45 7.10 -7.72 -0.85
CA ILE A 45 7.41 -8.58 0.29
C ILE A 45 6.85 -7.89 1.54
N LEU A 46 5.84 -8.49 2.15
CA LEU A 46 5.17 -8.01 3.35
C LEU A 46 5.61 -8.83 4.56
N TYR A 47 5.88 -8.14 5.67
CA TYR A 47 6.07 -8.81 6.95
C TYR A 47 4.70 -9.16 7.56
N GLU A 48 4.47 -10.42 7.93
CA GLU A 48 3.17 -10.91 8.42
C GLU A 48 2.59 -10.07 9.58
N PRO A 49 3.38 -9.66 10.59
CA PRO A 49 2.89 -8.77 11.65
C PRO A 49 2.29 -7.45 11.14
N ALA A 50 2.70 -6.94 9.97
CA ALA A 50 2.08 -5.76 9.38
C ALA A 50 0.62 -6.00 8.95
N LEU A 51 0.27 -7.23 8.57
CA LEU A 51 -1.11 -7.62 8.29
C LEU A 51 -1.92 -7.79 9.57
N ARG A 52 -1.28 -8.15 10.70
CA ARG A 52 -1.95 -8.28 12.00
C ARG A 52 -2.14 -6.94 12.72
N TYR A 53 -1.35 -5.94 12.37
CA TYR A 53 -1.46 -4.60 12.91
C TYR A 53 -2.71 -3.90 12.35
N ARG A 54 -3.62 -3.47 13.24
CA ARG A 54 -4.89 -2.83 12.90
C ARG A 54 -4.92 -1.39 13.41
N PRO A 55 -4.29 -0.43 12.70
CA PRO A 55 -4.27 0.97 13.09
C PRO A 55 -5.56 1.74 12.76
N ALA A 56 -6.52 1.09 12.10
CA ALA A 56 -7.78 1.68 11.66
C ALA A 56 -8.96 0.83 12.10
N GLU A 57 -10.16 1.41 11.99
CA GLU A 57 -11.41 0.75 12.33
C GLU A 57 -11.60 -0.57 11.55
N PRO A 58 -12.29 -1.57 12.12
CA PRO A 58 -12.43 -2.90 11.53
C PRO A 58 -12.94 -2.90 10.08
N GLU A 59 -13.91 -2.04 9.79
CA GLU A 59 -14.48 -1.89 8.44
C GLU A 59 -13.45 -1.36 7.43
N ALA A 60 -12.65 -0.38 7.83
CA ALA A 60 -11.58 0.14 6.99
C ALA A 60 -10.51 -0.94 6.75
N MET A 61 -10.15 -1.73 7.79
CA MET A 61 -9.19 -2.82 7.65
C MET A 61 -9.70 -3.93 6.72
N ARG A 62 -10.99 -4.29 6.80
CA ARG A 62 -11.62 -5.24 5.88
C ARG A 62 -11.45 -4.80 4.42
N GLN A 63 -11.77 -3.55 4.11
CA GLN A 63 -11.58 -2.98 2.78
C GLN A 63 -10.11 -2.98 2.33
N GLN A 64 -9.16 -2.75 3.25
CA GLN A 64 -7.72 -2.86 2.94
C GLN A 64 -7.34 -4.30 2.55
N TYR A 65 -7.78 -5.31 3.30
CA TYR A 65 -7.46 -6.70 2.99
C TYR A 65 -8.12 -7.16 1.68
N GLU A 66 -9.36 -6.77 1.42
CA GLU A 66 -10.04 -7.03 0.15
C GLU A 66 -9.29 -6.40 -1.03
N HIS A 67 -8.80 -5.17 -0.86
CA HIS A 67 -7.98 -4.52 -1.88
C HIS A 67 -6.68 -5.28 -2.15
N ILE A 68 -5.96 -5.70 -1.09
CA ILE A 68 -4.73 -6.50 -1.21
C ILE A 68 -5.00 -7.82 -1.95
N ALA A 69 -6.08 -8.53 -1.58
CA ALA A 69 -6.48 -9.78 -2.22
C ALA A 69 -6.82 -9.57 -3.71
N ALA A 70 -7.54 -8.50 -4.05
CA ALA A 70 -7.86 -8.15 -5.43
C ALA A 70 -6.60 -7.84 -6.26
N GLN A 71 -5.61 -7.15 -5.67
CA GLN A 71 -4.34 -6.93 -6.36
C GLN A 71 -3.53 -8.20 -6.54
N ALA A 72 -3.48 -9.08 -5.54
CA ALA A 72 -2.79 -10.37 -5.62
C ALA A 72 -3.40 -11.31 -6.67
N ALA A 73 -4.67 -11.14 -7.02
CA ALA A 73 -5.33 -11.91 -8.07
C ALA A 73 -4.90 -11.51 -9.50
N ARG A 74 -4.17 -10.40 -9.67
CA ARG A 74 -3.67 -9.97 -10.99
C ARG A 74 -2.43 -10.78 -11.38
N GLY A 75 -2.36 -11.21 -12.64
CA GLY A 75 -1.23 -12.02 -13.13
C GLY A 75 0.15 -11.34 -13.11
N ASN A 76 0.20 -10.01 -12.99
CA ASN A 76 1.44 -9.23 -12.93
C ASN A 76 1.84 -8.80 -11.50
N VAL A 77 1.09 -9.19 -10.47
CA VAL A 77 1.33 -8.80 -9.08
C VAL A 77 1.63 -10.03 -8.23
N THR A 78 2.72 -9.98 -7.48
CA THR A 78 3.09 -11.01 -6.50
C THR A 78 3.18 -10.37 -5.12
N ILE A 79 2.42 -10.88 -4.17
CA ILE A 79 2.49 -10.48 -2.77
C ILE A 79 3.01 -11.67 -1.97
N GLN A 80 4.24 -11.56 -1.49
CA GLN A 80 4.86 -12.55 -0.65
C GLN A 80 4.76 -12.12 0.81
N VAL A 81 4.23 -12.99 1.66
CA VAL A 81 4.17 -12.74 3.11
C VAL A 81 5.31 -13.48 3.78
N MET A 82 6.22 -12.74 4.38
CA MET A 82 7.28 -13.26 5.23
C MET A 82 6.70 -13.49 6.63
N PRO A 83 6.77 -14.73 7.16
CA PRO A 83 6.23 -15.02 8.47
C PRO A 83 6.91 -14.18 9.55
N GLY A 84 6.13 -13.73 10.52
CA GLY A 84 6.68 -13.21 11.76
C GLY A 84 7.38 -14.38 12.46
N GLY A 85 8.67 -14.25 12.73
CA GLY A 85 9.34 -15.22 13.61
C GLY A 85 8.55 -15.37 14.93
N ALA A 86 8.58 -16.57 15.50
CA ALA A 86 8.00 -16.85 16.81
C ALA A 86 8.67 -16.03 17.93
#